data_AF-D4XCA1-F1
#
_entry.id   AF-D4XCA1-F1
#
_cell.length_a   1.000
_cell.length_b   1.000
_cell.length_c   1.000
_cell.angle_alpha   90.00
_cell.angle_beta   90.00
_cell.angle_gamma   90.00
#
_symmetry.space_group_name_H-M   'P 1'
#
loop_
_entity.id
_entity.type
_entity.pdbx_description
1 polymer ?
#
loop_
_entity_poly.entity_id
_entity_poly.type
_entity_poly.pdbx_seq_one_letter_code
_entity_poly.pdbx_strand_id
1 'polypeptide(L)'
;DAAVAGALDAIGVDWTLHHGASLLRPGTVTTGKGDCYRVYTPYARTCRDRLRTAPVVAVPPPRPQTPPDWSPDPLPDTFDGFARPSEAIRALWPAGEAAAGDRLEAFTEGVIDAYKDERDFPSLPGTSCLSPYLAAGVLSPGQALRAALSANHGELDSGKAGAATWINELLWREFYQHLLAAYPSLSMHQPMKPETAAVPWRDAPDDLRAWQQGKTGIPIVDAAMRQLLALGWMHNRLRMVTAMFLSKNLLIDWRLGEAWFMAHLVDGDLAANNGGWQWSASTGADAVPYFRVFNPLSQSRRFDPRGVFLREWLPELADLDDKAIHDPSPMERAAAGYPMPIVDLAQSRLRALEAFGNLPAVG
;
A
#
# COMPACT_ATOMS: atom_id res chain seq x y z
N ASP A 1 -5.58 -24.20 -0.45
CA ASP A 1 -4.50 -25.17 -0.09
C ASP A 1 -5.02 -26.41 0.61
N ALA A 2 -5.56 -26.35 1.83
CA ALA A 2 -6.00 -27.56 2.56
C ALA A 2 -7.02 -28.42 1.79
N ALA A 3 -8.00 -27.79 1.12
CA ALA A 3 -8.96 -28.51 0.28
C ALA A 3 -8.30 -29.17 -0.95
N VAL A 4 -7.25 -28.55 -1.52
CA VAL A 4 -6.49 -29.11 -2.64
C VAL A 4 -5.65 -30.29 -2.17
N ALA A 5 -4.96 -30.16 -1.03
CA ALA A 5 -4.21 -31.25 -0.41
C ALA A 5 -5.10 -32.48 -0.17
N GLY A 6 -6.28 -32.29 0.42
CA GLY A 6 -7.23 -33.39 0.62
C GLY A 6 -7.72 -34.04 -0.68
N ALA A 7 -7.86 -33.26 -1.76
CA ALA A 7 -8.22 -33.80 -3.08
C ALA A 7 -7.06 -34.60 -3.72
N LEU A 8 -5.82 -34.14 -3.57
CA LEU A 8 -4.62 -34.84 -4.05
C LEU A 8 -4.38 -36.15 -3.27
N ASP A 9 -4.54 -36.12 -1.95
CA ASP A 9 -4.43 -37.30 -1.08
C ASP A 9 -5.45 -38.38 -1.50
N ALA A 10 -6.69 -37.97 -1.82
CA ALA A 10 -7.76 -38.88 -2.24
C ALA A 10 -7.47 -39.62 -3.55
N ILE A 11 -6.60 -39.08 -4.40
CA ILE A 11 -6.17 -39.70 -5.67
C ILE A 11 -4.73 -40.25 -5.61
N GLY A 12 -4.12 -40.27 -4.41
CA GLY A 12 -2.78 -40.81 -4.21
C GLY A 12 -1.65 -40.00 -4.87
N VAL A 13 -1.83 -38.68 -4.99
CA VAL A 13 -0.80 -37.78 -5.52
C VAL A 13 -0.07 -37.11 -4.36
N ASP A 14 1.24 -37.37 -4.27
CA ASP A 14 2.11 -36.73 -3.28
C ASP A 14 2.23 -35.22 -3.52
N TRP A 15 2.30 -34.46 -2.44
CA TRP A 15 2.49 -33.01 -2.49
C TRP A 15 3.46 -32.53 -1.41
N THR A 16 4.07 -31.37 -1.64
CA THR A 16 4.94 -30.71 -0.67
C THR A 16 4.73 -29.20 -0.75
N LEU A 17 4.61 -28.56 0.42
CA LEU A 17 4.48 -27.11 0.52
C LEU A 17 5.82 -26.46 0.84
N HIS A 18 6.17 -25.46 0.04
CA HIS A 18 7.34 -24.62 0.24
C HIS A 18 6.91 -23.20 0.61
N HIS A 19 7.64 -22.61 1.57
CA HIS A 19 7.46 -21.22 1.94
C HIS A 19 8.36 -20.33 1.08
N GLY A 20 7.83 -19.21 0.58
CA GLY A 20 8.61 -18.27 -0.25
C GLY A 20 7.99 -16.87 -0.39
N ALA A 21 6.71 -16.70 -0.06
CA ALA A 21 5.99 -15.43 -0.21
C ALA A 21 6.40 -14.34 0.81
N SER A 22 7.05 -14.72 1.91
CA SER A 22 7.45 -13.84 3.01
C SER A 22 8.89 -14.15 3.46
N LEU A 23 9.56 -13.22 4.14
CA LEU A 23 10.92 -13.40 4.69
C LEU A 23 10.96 -14.49 5.76
N LEU A 24 10.01 -14.45 6.67
CA LEU A 24 9.85 -15.44 7.74
C LEU A 24 8.44 -16.02 7.68
N ARG A 25 8.32 -17.33 7.89
CA ARG A 25 7.03 -18.03 7.86
C ARG A 25 6.06 -17.39 8.87
N PRO A 26 4.83 -17.00 8.48
CA PRO A 26 3.83 -16.51 9.41
C PRO A 26 3.63 -17.47 10.59
N GLY A 27 3.43 -16.92 11.79
CA GLY A 27 3.35 -17.69 13.03
C GLY A 27 4.70 -18.05 13.67
N THR A 28 5.83 -17.75 13.01
CA THR A 28 7.16 -17.94 13.61
C THR A 28 7.68 -16.72 14.35
N VAL A 29 7.18 -15.51 14.05
CA VAL A 29 7.55 -14.27 14.74
C VAL A 29 6.46 -13.96 15.77
N THR A 30 6.68 -14.38 17.01
CA THR A 30 5.69 -14.32 18.10
C THR A 30 6.18 -13.51 19.29
N THR A 31 5.24 -13.00 20.08
CA THR A 31 5.52 -12.41 21.39
C THR A 31 6.10 -13.45 22.36
N GLY A 32 6.55 -13.00 23.54
CA GLY A 32 7.01 -13.91 24.61
C GLY A 32 5.93 -14.89 25.12
N LYS A 33 4.64 -14.65 24.81
CA LYS A 33 3.53 -15.56 25.13
C LYS A 33 3.17 -16.51 23.99
N GLY A 34 3.83 -16.42 22.83
CA GLY A 34 3.51 -17.19 21.64
C GLY A 34 2.46 -16.54 20.73
N ASP A 35 1.88 -15.41 21.11
CA ASP A 35 0.87 -14.72 20.31
C ASP A 35 1.48 -13.97 19.11
N CYS A 36 0.69 -13.77 18.05
CA CYS A 36 1.04 -12.88 16.95
C CYS A 36 1.13 -11.42 17.42
N TYR A 37 2.15 -10.69 16.97
CA TYR A 37 2.30 -9.28 17.27
C TYR A 37 1.18 -8.43 16.67
N ARG A 38 0.68 -7.49 17.48
CA ARG A 38 -0.35 -6.51 17.11
C ARG A 38 0.20 -5.08 16.93
N VAL A 39 1.46 -4.87 17.28
CA VAL A 39 2.15 -3.57 17.19
C VAL A 39 3.42 -3.75 16.38
N TYR A 40 3.68 -2.83 15.44
CA TYR A 40 4.76 -2.97 14.47
C TYR A 40 6.15 -2.91 15.11
N THR A 41 6.43 -1.93 15.96
CA THR A 41 7.77 -1.73 16.53
C THR A 41 8.34 -2.97 17.22
N PRO A 42 7.63 -3.64 18.15
CA PRO A 42 8.14 -4.86 18.77
C PRO A 42 8.21 -6.04 17.78
N TYR A 43 7.31 -6.13 16.79
CA TYR A 43 7.40 -7.11 15.71
C TYR A 43 8.70 -6.93 14.90
N ALA A 44 8.96 -5.71 14.43
CA ALA A 44 10.11 -5.40 13.59
C ALA A 44 11.43 -5.68 14.30
N ARG A 45 11.51 -5.38 15.60
CA ARG A 45 12.67 -5.74 16.44
C ARG A 45 12.91 -7.26 16.43
N THR A 46 11.88 -8.05 16.77
CA THR A 46 12.01 -9.51 16.81
C THR A 46 12.27 -10.12 15.43
N CYS A 47 11.67 -9.56 14.38
CA CYS A 47 11.93 -9.97 13.00
C CYS A 47 13.40 -9.75 12.61
N ARG A 48 13.97 -8.57 12.93
CA ARG A 48 15.40 -8.30 12.69
C ARG A 48 16.30 -9.25 13.46
N ASP A 49 16.01 -9.52 14.74
CA ASP A 49 16.80 -10.46 15.55
C ASP A 49 16.81 -11.87 14.94
N ARG A 50 15.67 -12.32 14.39
CA ARG A 50 15.60 -13.60 13.67
C ARG A 50 16.37 -13.56 12.34
N LEU A 51 16.27 -12.48 11.58
CA LEU A 51 17.01 -12.33 10.32
C LEU A 51 18.52 -12.25 10.54
N ARG A 52 19.00 -11.75 11.69
CA ARG A 52 20.42 -11.81 12.06
C ARG A 52 20.88 -13.23 12.36
N THR A 53 20.07 -14.01 13.07
CA THR A 53 20.44 -15.38 13.49
C THR A 53 20.22 -16.42 12.39
N ALA A 54 19.29 -16.16 11.46
CA ALA A 54 19.02 -16.97 10.28
C ALA A 54 18.84 -16.08 9.03
N PRO A 55 19.95 -15.59 8.44
CA PRO A 55 19.90 -14.76 7.25
C PRO A 55 19.24 -15.45 6.05
N VAL A 56 18.52 -14.68 5.24
CA VAL A 56 17.91 -15.20 4.01
C VAL A 56 18.97 -15.39 2.93
N VAL A 57 19.30 -16.65 2.65
CA VAL A 57 20.30 -17.02 1.63
C VAL A 57 19.69 -17.16 0.24
N ALA A 58 20.48 -16.85 -0.79
CA ALA A 58 20.08 -17.14 -2.16
C ALA A 58 20.12 -18.66 -2.40
N VAL A 59 19.11 -19.17 -3.10
CA VAL A 59 19.11 -20.55 -3.61
C VAL A 59 19.60 -20.55 -5.05
N PRO A 60 20.37 -21.56 -5.49
CA PRO A 60 20.78 -21.66 -6.89
C PRO A 60 19.56 -21.84 -7.79
N PRO A 61 19.61 -21.35 -9.04
CA PRO A 61 18.54 -21.59 -10.00
C PRO A 61 18.37 -23.10 -10.22
N PRO A 62 17.13 -23.58 -10.49
CA PRO A 62 16.90 -24.97 -10.80
C PRO A 62 17.71 -25.38 -12.03
N ARG A 63 18.11 -26.65 -12.10
CA ARG A 63 18.70 -27.20 -13.32
C ARG A 63 17.67 -27.15 -14.45
N PRO A 64 18.09 -26.89 -15.70
CA PRO A 64 17.19 -26.96 -16.85
C PRO A 64 16.44 -28.30 -16.87
N GLN A 65 15.12 -28.24 -16.99
CA GLN A 65 14.28 -29.43 -17.08
C GLN A 65 14.19 -29.92 -18.52
N THR A 66 14.07 -31.23 -18.72
CA THR A 66 13.71 -31.80 -20.02
C THR A 66 12.29 -31.35 -20.37
N PRO A 67 12.06 -30.77 -21.57
CA PRO A 67 10.72 -30.41 -21.99
C PRO A 67 9.79 -31.63 -21.94
N PRO A 68 8.55 -31.47 -21.46
CA PRO A 68 7.61 -32.57 -21.45
C PRO A 68 7.18 -32.98 -22.86
N ASP A 69 6.73 -34.23 -23.01
CA ASP A 69 6.19 -34.79 -24.27
C ASP A 69 4.74 -34.35 -24.56
N TRP A 70 4.21 -33.39 -23.79
CA TRP A 70 2.88 -32.82 -23.96
C TRP A 70 2.96 -31.33 -24.33
N SER A 71 1.98 -30.86 -25.07
CA SER A 71 1.88 -29.45 -25.47
C SER A 71 1.15 -28.64 -24.40
N PRO A 72 1.65 -27.45 -24.02
CA PRO A 72 0.94 -26.57 -23.09
C PRO A 72 -0.33 -26.03 -23.73
N ASP A 73 -1.34 -25.78 -22.90
CA ASP A 73 -2.52 -25.03 -23.32
C ASP A 73 -2.10 -23.60 -23.73
N PRO A 74 -2.74 -23.02 -24.75
CA PRO A 74 -2.48 -21.64 -25.13
C PRO A 74 -2.87 -20.70 -23.99
N LEU A 75 -2.02 -19.72 -23.71
CA LEU A 75 -2.37 -18.65 -22.78
C LEU A 75 -3.45 -17.76 -23.41
N PRO A 76 -4.51 -17.41 -22.66
CA PRO A 76 -5.55 -16.52 -23.18
C PRO A 76 -5.00 -15.08 -23.31
N ASP A 77 -5.37 -14.40 -24.39
CA ASP A 77 -5.04 -12.98 -24.61
C ASP A 77 -5.85 -12.01 -23.72
N THR A 78 -6.99 -12.49 -23.19
CA THR A 78 -7.93 -11.74 -22.35
C THR A 78 -8.57 -12.66 -21.32
N PHE A 79 -8.88 -12.13 -20.14
CA PHE A 79 -9.62 -12.83 -19.10
C PHE A 79 -11.02 -12.20 -18.97
N ASP A 80 -12.06 -13.04 -18.92
CA ASP A 80 -13.43 -12.56 -18.74
C ASP A 80 -13.55 -11.72 -17.46
N GLY A 81 -14.17 -10.55 -17.58
CA GLY A 81 -14.30 -9.59 -16.47
C GLY A 81 -13.09 -8.69 -16.23
N PHE A 82 -12.00 -8.85 -16.99
CA PHE A 82 -10.80 -8.00 -16.89
C PHE A 82 -10.52 -7.29 -18.21
N ALA A 83 -10.60 -5.96 -18.19
CA ALA A 83 -10.19 -5.15 -19.34
C ALA A 83 -8.68 -5.28 -19.53
N ARG A 84 -8.24 -5.47 -20.78
CA ARG A 84 -6.82 -5.45 -21.12
C ARG A 84 -6.23 -4.07 -20.76
N PRO A 85 -5.15 -4.00 -19.97
CA PRO A 85 -4.50 -2.73 -19.66
C PRO A 85 -4.01 -2.04 -20.94
N SER A 86 -4.04 -0.71 -20.95
CA SER A 86 -3.52 0.07 -22.09
C SER A 86 -2.03 -0.16 -22.28
N GLU A 87 -1.52 0.08 -23.49
CA GLU A 87 -0.09 -0.07 -23.78
C GLU A 87 0.78 0.84 -22.91
N ALA A 88 0.27 2.03 -22.57
CA ALA A 88 0.95 2.95 -21.66
C ALA A 88 1.14 2.34 -20.26
N ILE A 89 0.11 1.69 -19.70
CA ILE A 89 0.21 1.02 -18.40
C ILE A 89 1.19 -0.16 -18.47
N ARG A 90 1.14 -0.95 -19.55
CA ARG A 90 2.06 -2.07 -19.76
C ARG A 90 3.52 -1.60 -19.89
N ALA A 91 3.76 -0.46 -20.51
CA ALA A 91 5.08 0.15 -20.61
C ALA A 91 5.59 0.70 -19.27
N LEU A 92 4.69 1.19 -18.39
CA LEU A 92 5.05 1.63 -17.03
C LEU A 92 5.41 0.45 -16.10
N TRP A 93 4.74 -0.70 -16.30
CA TRP A 93 4.89 -1.92 -15.49
C TRP A 93 5.19 -3.15 -16.38
N PRO A 94 6.37 -3.20 -17.02
CA PRO A 94 6.75 -4.34 -17.83
C PRO A 94 6.81 -5.61 -16.97
N ALA A 95 6.20 -6.70 -17.44
CA ALA A 95 6.17 -7.96 -16.71
C ALA A 95 7.51 -8.72 -16.78
N GLY A 96 7.79 -9.53 -15.77
CA GLY A 96 8.90 -10.49 -15.77
C GLY A 96 10.05 -10.14 -14.81
N GLU A 97 10.86 -11.16 -14.51
CA GLU A 97 11.95 -11.07 -13.53
C GLU A 97 13.05 -10.08 -13.94
N ALA A 98 13.34 -9.97 -15.25
CA ALA A 98 14.34 -9.03 -15.76
C ALA A 98 13.97 -7.57 -15.43
N ALA A 99 12.74 -7.17 -15.74
CA ALA A 99 12.23 -5.84 -15.42
C ALA A 99 12.23 -5.54 -13.91
N ALA A 100 11.89 -6.54 -13.09
CA ALA A 100 11.95 -6.42 -11.64
C ALA A 100 13.40 -6.28 -11.13
N GLY A 101 14.33 -7.03 -11.73
CA GLY A 101 15.76 -7.01 -11.44
C GLY A 101 16.38 -5.65 -11.77
N ASP A 102 16.19 -5.15 -12.99
CA ASP A 102 16.71 -3.86 -13.44
C ASP A 102 16.22 -2.72 -12.52
N ARG A 103 14.94 -2.77 -12.12
CA ARG A 103 14.38 -1.77 -11.21
C ARG A 103 14.94 -1.87 -9.79
N LEU A 104 15.18 -3.10 -9.31
CA LEU A 104 15.81 -3.31 -8.01
C LEU A 104 17.24 -2.81 -8.00
N GLU A 105 18.02 -3.17 -9.02
CA GLU A 105 19.42 -2.73 -9.19
C GLU A 105 19.49 -1.20 -9.22
N ALA A 106 18.76 -0.55 -10.13
CA ALA A 106 18.73 0.91 -10.24
C ALA A 106 18.33 1.62 -8.94
N PHE A 107 17.39 1.04 -8.18
CA PHE A 107 17.04 1.56 -6.86
C PHE A 107 18.19 1.41 -5.86
N THR A 108 18.80 0.23 -5.77
CA THR A 108 19.85 -0.06 -4.79
C THR A 108 21.20 0.58 -5.08
N GLU A 109 21.47 0.96 -6.33
CA GLU A 109 22.73 1.62 -6.72
C GLU A 109 22.74 3.12 -6.46
N GLY A 110 21.57 3.76 -6.27
CA GLY A 110 21.51 5.21 -6.08
C GLY A 110 20.35 5.70 -5.22
N VAL A 111 19.10 5.47 -5.66
CA VAL A 111 17.91 6.05 -5.02
C VAL A 111 17.77 5.64 -3.56
N ILE A 112 18.21 4.42 -3.19
CA ILE A 112 18.14 3.90 -1.82
C ILE A 112 18.89 4.78 -0.82
N ASP A 113 19.94 5.50 -1.23
CA ASP A 113 20.75 6.32 -0.32
C ASP A 113 19.97 7.55 0.17
N ALA A 114 19.19 8.19 -0.72
CA ALA A 114 18.33 9.34 -0.41
C ALA A 114 16.92 8.91 0.08
N TYR A 115 16.60 7.61 0.06
CA TYR A 115 15.26 7.10 0.32
C TYR A 115 14.63 7.65 1.61
N LYS A 116 15.37 7.74 2.70
CA LYS A 116 14.85 8.24 3.99
C LYS A 116 14.30 9.66 3.87
N ASP A 117 14.99 10.51 3.12
CA ASP A 117 14.70 11.94 3.06
C ASP A 117 13.72 12.26 1.92
N GLU A 118 13.69 11.45 0.85
CA GLU A 118 12.88 11.73 -0.35
C GLU A 118 11.56 10.93 -0.43
N ARG A 119 11.43 9.78 0.24
CA ARG A 119 10.26 8.87 0.15
C ARG A 119 8.89 9.47 0.48
N ASP A 120 8.87 10.66 1.07
CA ASP A 120 7.66 11.34 1.51
C ASP A 120 7.15 12.35 0.47
N PHE A 121 7.96 12.71 -0.52
CA PHE A 121 7.65 13.72 -1.54
C PHE A 121 7.16 13.06 -2.84
N PRO A 122 5.85 13.12 -3.16
CA PRO A 122 5.29 12.44 -4.33
C PRO A 122 5.76 12.99 -5.69
N SER A 123 6.34 14.19 -5.74
CA SER A 123 6.94 14.77 -6.94
C SER A 123 8.36 14.27 -7.22
N LEU A 124 8.99 13.55 -6.28
CA LEU A 124 10.31 12.99 -6.45
C LEU A 124 10.22 11.50 -6.80
N PRO A 125 11.09 10.98 -7.68
CA PRO A 125 11.24 9.55 -7.92
C PRO A 125 12.01 8.85 -6.77
N GLY A 126 11.65 9.17 -5.51
CA GLY A 126 12.38 8.77 -4.31
C GLY A 126 12.00 7.40 -3.74
N THR A 127 11.32 6.54 -4.52
CA THR A 127 10.89 5.20 -4.06
C THR A 127 11.25 4.12 -5.07
N SER A 128 11.29 2.85 -4.65
CA SER A 128 11.73 1.76 -5.50
C SER A 128 10.76 1.37 -6.62
N CYS A 129 9.47 1.72 -6.49
CA CYS A 129 8.41 1.28 -7.41
C CYS A 129 8.41 -0.26 -7.66
N LEU A 130 8.81 -1.04 -6.65
CA LEU A 130 8.91 -2.51 -6.73
C LEU A 130 7.66 -3.25 -6.20
N SER A 131 6.70 -2.53 -5.64
CA SER A 131 5.49 -3.13 -5.03
C SER A 131 4.71 -4.06 -5.97
N PRO A 132 4.58 -3.81 -7.30
CA PRO A 132 3.84 -4.73 -8.18
C PRO A 132 4.54 -6.08 -8.34
N TYR A 133 5.88 -6.07 -8.43
CA TYR A 133 6.67 -7.30 -8.56
C TYR A 133 6.71 -8.11 -7.27
N LEU A 134 6.71 -7.44 -6.11
CA LEU A 134 6.61 -8.06 -4.79
C LEU A 134 5.23 -8.66 -4.51
N ALA A 135 4.16 -8.03 -5.03
CA ALA A 135 2.79 -8.52 -4.92
C ALA A 135 2.55 -9.74 -5.83
N ALA A 136 3.05 -9.69 -7.07
CA ALA A 136 2.92 -10.77 -8.04
C ALA A 136 3.87 -11.96 -7.78
N GLY A 137 4.83 -11.83 -6.85
CA GLY A 137 5.83 -12.87 -6.58
C GLY A 137 6.93 -13.00 -7.65
N VAL A 138 7.01 -12.05 -8.59
CA VAL A 138 8.07 -11.96 -9.60
C VAL A 138 9.40 -11.58 -8.95
N LEU A 139 9.35 -10.77 -7.88
CA LEU A 139 10.48 -10.49 -7.02
C LEU A 139 10.19 -11.05 -5.63
N SER A 140 11.06 -11.92 -5.12
CA SER A 140 10.92 -12.40 -3.74
C SER A 140 11.35 -11.31 -2.74
N PRO A 141 10.71 -11.23 -1.55
CA PRO A 141 11.16 -10.33 -0.50
C PRO A 141 12.59 -10.63 -0.04
N GLY A 142 13.03 -11.90 -0.17
CA GLY A 142 14.41 -12.30 0.11
C GLY A 142 15.43 -11.69 -0.86
N GLN A 143 15.11 -11.63 -2.16
CA GLN A 143 15.96 -10.92 -3.14
C GLN A 143 16.04 -9.43 -2.82
N ALA A 144 14.89 -8.80 -2.55
CA ALA A 144 14.82 -7.39 -2.14
C ALA A 144 15.67 -7.11 -0.89
N LEU A 145 15.51 -7.91 0.16
CA LEU A 145 16.28 -7.76 1.40
C LEU A 145 17.79 -7.92 1.15
N ARG A 146 18.22 -8.94 0.41
CA ARG A 146 19.65 -9.14 0.11
C ARG A 146 20.25 -7.99 -0.68
N ALA A 147 19.53 -7.44 -1.65
CA ALA A 147 20.00 -6.30 -2.43
C ALA A 147 20.17 -5.05 -1.54
N ALA A 148 19.21 -4.77 -0.65
CA ALA A 148 19.37 -3.68 0.31
C ALA A 148 20.46 -3.93 1.34
N LEU A 149 20.64 -5.16 1.82
CA LEU A 149 21.76 -5.52 2.69
C LEU A 149 23.10 -5.30 1.98
N SER A 150 23.21 -5.66 0.70
CA SER A 150 24.42 -5.38 -0.08
C SER A 150 24.70 -3.87 -0.18
N ALA A 151 23.67 -3.08 -0.50
CA ALA A 151 23.78 -1.61 -0.52
C ALA A 151 24.08 -1.00 0.86
N ASN A 152 23.78 -1.73 1.94
CA ASN A 152 23.96 -1.31 3.33
C ASN A 152 25.10 -2.05 4.06
N HIS A 153 26.04 -2.65 3.33
CA HIS A 153 27.20 -3.37 3.91
C HIS A 153 26.85 -4.49 4.91
N GLY A 154 25.69 -5.13 4.73
CA GLY A 154 25.19 -6.22 5.58
C GLY A 154 24.39 -5.78 6.80
N GLU A 155 24.22 -4.47 7.02
CA GLU A 155 23.51 -3.93 8.18
C GLU A 155 21.97 -3.95 7.97
N LEU A 156 21.22 -4.40 8.97
CA LEU A 156 19.75 -4.49 8.92
C LEU A 156 19.02 -3.20 9.36
N ASP A 157 19.58 -2.51 10.35
CA ASP A 157 18.97 -1.35 11.01
C ASP A 157 19.99 -0.27 11.38
N SER A 158 21.20 -0.38 10.84
CA SER A 158 22.29 0.59 10.98
C SER A 158 22.88 0.92 9.60
N GLY A 159 24.01 1.61 9.53
CA GLY A 159 24.66 1.97 8.26
C GLY A 159 23.98 3.15 7.55
N LYS A 160 23.71 2.99 6.26
CA LYS A 160 23.06 4.00 5.42
C LYS A 160 21.61 4.17 5.84
N ALA A 161 21.24 5.40 6.21
CA ALA A 161 19.92 5.71 6.74
C ALA A 161 18.78 5.41 5.75
N GLY A 162 19.00 5.63 4.45
CA GLY A 162 18.05 5.30 3.40
C GLY A 162 17.79 3.79 3.27
N ALA A 163 18.85 2.98 3.20
CA ALA A 163 18.73 1.52 3.13
C ALA A 163 18.08 0.91 4.38
N ALA A 164 18.50 1.32 5.59
CA ALA A 164 17.86 0.89 6.84
C ALA A 164 16.35 1.26 6.89
N THR A 165 15.99 2.43 6.35
CA THR A 165 14.60 2.87 6.23
C THR A 165 13.83 2.01 5.22
N TRP A 166 14.42 1.65 4.09
CA TRP A 166 13.76 0.80 3.11
C TRP A 166 13.59 -0.66 3.59
N ILE A 167 14.59 -1.21 4.29
CA ILE A 167 14.48 -2.51 4.98
C ILE A 167 13.31 -2.48 5.97
N ASN A 168 13.13 -1.38 6.72
CA ASN A 168 11.98 -1.21 7.59
C ASN A 168 10.64 -1.27 6.81
N GLU A 169 10.56 -0.74 5.59
CA GLU A 169 9.35 -0.85 4.77
C GLU A 169 9.08 -2.29 4.28
N LEU A 170 10.13 -3.08 3.99
CA LEU A 170 9.96 -4.52 3.74
C LEU A 170 9.36 -5.23 4.96
N LEU A 171 9.75 -4.84 6.18
CA LEU A 171 9.19 -5.41 7.40
C LEU A 171 7.74 -4.98 7.66
N TRP A 172 7.30 -3.82 7.17
CA TRP A 172 5.88 -3.46 7.19
C TRP A 172 5.04 -4.40 6.31
N ARG A 173 5.54 -4.77 5.12
CA ARG A 173 4.90 -5.81 4.29
C ARG A 173 4.77 -7.13 5.04
N GLU A 174 5.85 -7.58 5.67
CA GLU A 174 5.85 -8.81 6.47
C GLU A 174 4.86 -8.74 7.64
N PHE A 175 4.82 -7.61 8.35
CA PHE A 175 3.92 -7.40 9.48
C PHE A 175 2.46 -7.61 9.09
N TYR A 176 2.04 -7.01 7.97
CA TYR A 176 0.66 -7.19 7.48
C TYR A 176 0.36 -8.62 7.04
N GLN A 177 1.31 -9.31 6.40
CA GLN A 177 1.13 -10.72 6.04
C GLN A 177 1.01 -11.63 7.28
N HIS A 178 1.82 -11.39 8.31
CA HIS A 178 1.77 -12.13 9.58
C HIS A 178 0.46 -11.86 10.33
N LEU A 179 -0.02 -10.63 10.31
CA LEU A 179 -1.33 -10.28 10.87
C LEU A 179 -2.47 -10.99 10.13
N LEU A 180 -2.51 -10.92 8.80
CA LEU A 180 -3.56 -11.54 8.00
C LEU A 180 -3.62 -13.06 8.21
N ALA A 181 -2.45 -13.72 8.28
CA ALA A 181 -2.36 -15.14 8.54
C ALA A 181 -2.83 -15.52 9.96
N ALA A 182 -2.56 -14.68 10.96
CA ALA A 182 -2.95 -14.94 12.35
C ALA A 182 -4.43 -14.60 12.63
N TYR A 183 -5.01 -13.66 11.87
CA TYR A 183 -6.38 -13.18 12.05
C TYR A 183 -7.15 -13.23 10.73
N PRO A 184 -7.66 -14.43 10.32
CA PRO A 184 -8.41 -14.59 9.07
C PRO A 184 -9.65 -13.70 8.95
N SER A 185 -10.20 -13.20 10.06
CA SER A 185 -11.31 -12.24 10.04
C SER A 185 -10.97 -10.96 9.25
N LEU A 186 -9.69 -10.60 9.15
CA LEU A 186 -9.23 -9.43 8.38
C LEU A 186 -9.50 -9.57 6.87
N SER A 187 -9.56 -10.81 6.34
CA SER A 187 -9.98 -11.07 4.95
C SER A 187 -11.49 -11.26 4.79
N MET A 188 -12.27 -11.10 5.87
CA MET A 188 -13.73 -11.28 5.90
C MET A 188 -14.46 -9.96 6.13
N HIS A 189 -13.85 -8.85 5.68
CA HIS A 189 -14.36 -7.48 5.85
C HIS A 189 -14.59 -7.07 7.32
N GLN A 190 -13.95 -7.73 8.29
CA GLN A 190 -14.08 -7.38 9.70
C GLN A 190 -12.99 -6.39 10.12
N PRO A 191 -13.32 -5.35 10.90
CA PRO A 191 -12.30 -4.54 11.54
C PRO A 191 -11.58 -5.36 12.61
N MET A 192 -10.30 -5.08 12.83
CA MET A 192 -9.54 -5.76 13.87
C MET A 192 -9.99 -5.37 15.28
N LYS A 193 -10.46 -4.14 15.45
CA LYS A 193 -11.07 -3.62 16.68
C LYS A 193 -12.60 -3.78 16.59
N PRO A 194 -13.20 -4.75 17.31
CA PRO A 194 -14.61 -5.08 17.16
C PRO A 194 -15.56 -3.90 17.39
N GLU A 195 -15.24 -3.02 18.34
CA GLU A 195 -16.03 -1.81 18.64
C GLU A 195 -16.15 -0.87 17.44
N THR A 196 -15.16 -0.86 16.55
CA THR A 196 -15.18 -0.01 15.35
C THR A 196 -16.11 -0.54 14.25
N ALA A 197 -16.70 -1.72 14.42
CA ALA A 197 -17.80 -2.18 13.58
C ALA A 197 -19.06 -1.31 13.76
N ALA A 198 -19.20 -0.62 14.90
CA ALA A 198 -20.33 0.26 15.20
C ALA A 198 -20.14 1.71 14.71
N VAL A 199 -19.06 2.03 13.98
CA VAL A 199 -18.88 3.37 13.41
C VAL A 199 -20.05 3.69 12.47
N PRO A 200 -20.76 4.81 12.68
CA PRO A 200 -21.89 5.19 11.84
C PRO A 200 -21.38 5.81 10.53
N TRP A 201 -20.88 4.97 9.63
CA TRP A 201 -20.42 5.41 8.31
C TRP A 201 -21.56 6.09 7.56
N ARG A 202 -21.25 7.22 6.90
CA ARG A 202 -22.19 8.00 6.13
C ARG A 202 -22.41 7.34 4.77
N ASP A 203 -23.68 7.12 4.43
CA ASP A 203 -24.08 6.77 3.06
C ASP A 203 -24.10 8.04 2.20
N ALA A 204 -23.09 8.19 1.34
CA ALA A 204 -22.90 9.37 0.49
C ALA A 204 -22.30 8.95 -0.86
N PRO A 205 -23.11 8.35 -1.74
CA PRO A 205 -22.63 7.77 -3.00
C PRO A 205 -22.02 8.81 -3.96
N ASP A 206 -22.51 10.04 -3.93
CA ASP A 206 -21.98 11.12 -4.77
C ASP A 206 -20.60 11.59 -4.29
N ASP A 207 -20.39 11.69 -2.97
CA ASP A 207 -19.09 12.04 -2.40
C ASP A 207 -18.06 10.92 -2.60
N LEU A 208 -18.50 9.65 -2.50
CA LEU A 208 -17.67 8.50 -2.86
C LEU A 208 -17.24 8.59 -4.33
N ARG A 209 -18.19 8.88 -5.24
CA ARG A 209 -17.88 9.02 -6.67
C ARG A 209 -16.95 10.20 -6.92
N ALA A 210 -17.15 11.33 -6.25
CA ALA A 210 -16.26 12.49 -6.35
C ALA A 210 -14.84 12.15 -5.89
N TRP A 211 -14.70 11.39 -4.80
CA TRP A 211 -13.40 10.86 -4.35
C TRP A 211 -12.78 9.92 -5.38
N GLN A 212 -13.53 8.90 -5.84
CA GLN A 212 -13.06 7.93 -6.84
C GLN A 212 -12.54 8.59 -8.11
N GLN A 213 -13.17 9.70 -8.54
CA GLN A 213 -12.87 10.39 -9.79
C GLN A 213 -11.91 11.59 -9.63
N GLY A 214 -11.42 11.88 -8.42
CA GLY A 214 -10.56 13.03 -8.16
C GLY A 214 -11.24 14.38 -8.46
N LYS A 215 -12.46 14.55 -7.95
CA LYS A 215 -13.32 15.74 -8.10
C LYS A 215 -13.88 16.23 -6.76
N THR A 216 -13.10 16.07 -5.69
CA THR A 216 -13.47 16.47 -4.32
C THR A 216 -13.31 17.97 -4.08
N GLY A 217 -12.56 18.67 -4.94
CA GLY A 217 -12.18 20.06 -4.73
C GLY A 217 -11.06 20.23 -3.70
N ILE A 218 -10.44 19.14 -3.24
CA ILE A 218 -9.25 19.14 -2.39
C ILE A 218 -8.05 18.75 -3.27
N PRO A 219 -7.18 19.70 -3.68
CA PRO A 219 -6.17 19.47 -4.72
C PRO A 219 -5.32 18.21 -4.53
N ILE A 220 -4.78 17.99 -3.32
CA ILE A 220 -3.92 16.81 -3.08
C ILE A 220 -4.66 15.48 -3.16
N VAL A 221 -5.94 15.46 -2.81
CA VAL A 221 -6.78 14.26 -2.92
C VAL A 221 -7.10 14.00 -4.38
N ASP A 222 -7.48 15.06 -5.11
CA ASP A 222 -7.85 14.95 -6.52
C ASP A 222 -6.65 14.52 -7.38
N ALA A 223 -5.49 15.15 -7.18
CA ALA A 223 -4.24 14.79 -7.84
C ALA A 223 -3.84 13.33 -7.57
N ALA A 224 -3.95 12.88 -6.31
CA ALA A 224 -3.66 11.50 -5.94
C ALA A 224 -4.58 10.48 -6.63
N MET A 225 -5.89 10.75 -6.68
CA MET A 225 -6.85 9.86 -7.33
C MET A 225 -6.67 9.82 -8.85
N ARG A 226 -6.27 10.95 -9.46
CA ARG A 226 -5.87 10.99 -10.88
C ARG A 226 -4.57 10.20 -11.12
N GLN A 227 -3.59 10.27 -10.23
CA GLN A 227 -2.37 9.44 -10.30
C GLN A 227 -2.72 7.94 -10.29
N LEU A 228 -3.57 7.51 -9.36
CA LEU A 228 -4.04 6.13 -9.29
C LEU A 228 -4.66 5.66 -10.60
N LEU A 229 -5.60 6.44 -11.15
CA LEU A 229 -6.32 6.06 -12.36
C LEU A 229 -5.44 6.06 -13.60
N ALA A 230 -4.48 6.99 -13.68
CA ALA A 230 -3.60 7.12 -14.84
C ALA A 230 -2.46 6.10 -14.85
N LEU A 231 -1.93 5.73 -13.67
CA LEU A 231 -0.75 4.87 -13.56
C LEU A 231 -1.07 3.46 -13.07
N GLY A 232 -2.26 3.22 -12.53
CA GLY A 232 -2.55 2.01 -11.76
C GLY A 232 -1.69 1.92 -10.48
N TRP A 233 -1.12 3.04 -10.03
CA TRP A 233 -0.23 3.10 -8.88
C TRP A 233 -0.36 4.47 -8.22
N MET A 234 -0.23 4.50 -6.89
CA MET A 234 -0.27 5.74 -6.13
C MET A 234 0.87 5.77 -5.11
N HIS A 235 1.51 6.93 -4.94
CA HIS A 235 2.55 7.13 -3.93
C HIS A 235 2.00 6.88 -2.51
N ASN A 236 2.78 6.22 -1.64
CA ASN A 236 2.29 5.80 -0.31
C ASN A 236 1.78 6.96 0.56
N ARG A 237 2.47 8.11 0.56
CA ARG A 237 2.01 9.33 1.27
C ARG A 237 0.60 9.74 0.84
N LEU A 238 0.31 9.62 -0.46
CA LEU A 238 -0.98 9.99 -1.03
C LEU A 238 -2.05 8.94 -0.73
N ARG A 239 -1.70 7.65 -0.67
CA ARG A 239 -2.61 6.58 -0.20
C ARG A 239 -3.09 6.88 1.23
N MET A 240 -2.18 7.27 2.12
CA MET A 240 -2.54 7.64 3.50
C MET A 240 -3.48 8.86 3.55
N VAL A 241 -3.16 9.92 2.77
CA VAL A 241 -3.97 11.15 2.72
C VAL A 241 -5.38 10.87 2.19
N THR A 242 -5.49 10.16 1.05
CA THR A 242 -6.78 9.86 0.41
C THR A 242 -7.62 8.89 1.24
N ALA A 243 -7.00 7.88 1.87
CA ALA A 243 -7.70 6.94 2.74
C ALA A 243 -8.22 7.59 4.02
N MET A 244 -7.44 8.47 4.66
CA MET A 244 -7.91 9.26 5.79
C MET A 244 -8.98 10.28 5.37
N PHE A 245 -8.86 10.90 4.21
CA PHE A 245 -9.89 11.79 3.71
C PHE A 245 -11.22 11.05 3.52
N LEU A 246 -11.22 9.87 2.91
CA LEU A 246 -12.42 9.05 2.75
C LEU A 246 -13.02 8.63 4.10
N SER A 247 -12.22 7.99 4.96
CA SER A 247 -12.71 7.41 6.22
C SER A 247 -12.96 8.43 7.33
N LYS A 248 -12.30 9.59 7.34
CA LYS A 248 -12.45 10.59 8.40
C LYS A 248 -13.19 11.82 7.90
N ASN A 249 -12.73 12.47 6.83
CA ASN A 249 -13.38 13.70 6.36
C ASN A 249 -14.74 13.40 5.71
N LEU A 250 -14.83 12.43 4.82
CA LEU A 250 -16.10 12.04 4.21
C LEU A 250 -16.94 11.13 5.11
N LEU A 251 -16.30 10.50 6.11
CA LEU A 251 -16.87 9.49 7.01
C LEU A 251 -17.52 8.34 6.23
N ILE A 252 -16.91 7.93 5.12
CA ILE A 252 -17.39 6.82 4.28
C ILE A 252 -16.66 5.54 4.70
N ASP A 253 -17.35 4.40 4.61
CA ASP A 253 -16.79 3.09 4.98
C ASP A 253 -15.49 2.81 4.21
N TRP A 254 -14.41 2.54 4.94
CA TRP A 254 -13.08 2.27 4.42
C TRP A 254 -13.05 1.07 3.48
N ARG A 255 -13.98 0.11 3.62
CA ARG A 255 -14.08 -1.07 2.74
C ARG A 255 -14.38 -0.69 1.28
N LEU A 256 -15.11 0.39 1.07
CA LEU A 256 -15.40 0.90 -0.28
C LEU A 256 -14.14 1.47 -0.93
N GLY A 257 -13.29 2.11 -0.14
CA GLY A 257 -11.96 2.54 -0.56
C GLY A 257 -10.99 1.38 -0.79
N GLU A 258 -11.00 0.37 0.09
CA GLU A 258 -10.23 -0.86 -0.03
C GLU A 258 -10.52 -1.57 -1.35
N ALA A 259 -11.81 -1.78 -1.66
CA ALA A 259 -12.25 -2.38 -2.91
C ALA A 259 -11.85 -1.53 -4.13
N TRP A 260 -11.99 -0.21 -4.05
CA TRP A 260 -11.56 0.69 -5.14
C TRP A 260 -10.05 0.58 -5.40
N PHE A 261 -9.25 0.55 -4.33
CA PHE A 261 -7.80 0.39 -4.43
C PHE A 261 -7.43 -0.97 -5.03
N MET A 262 -8.03 -2.08 -4.58
CA MET A 262 -7.78 -3.40 -5.17
C MET A 262 -8.11 -3.47 -6.67
N ALA A 263 -9.14 -2.75 -7.12
CA ALA A 263 -9.56 -2.76 -8.52
C ALA A 263 -8.63 -1.96 -9.45
N HIS A 264 -7.85 -1.01 -8.92
CA HIS A 264 -7.05 -0.09 -9.74
C HIS A 264 -5.53 -0.18 -9.50
N LEU A 265 -5.10 -0.73 -8.36
CA LEU A 265 -3.69 -0.85 -8.03
C LEU A 265 -3.06 -2.07 -8.69
N VAL A 266 -2.03 -1.84 -9.49
CA VAL A 266 -1.15 -2.88 -10.04
C VAL A 266 -0.33 -3.59 -8.96
N ASP A 267 -0.26 -3.01 -7.76
CA ASP A 267 0.31 -3.61 -6.54
C ASP A 267 -0.74 -4.00 -5.49
N GLY A 268 -1.97 -4.27 -5.92
CA GLY A 268 -3.06 -4.72 -5.05
C GLY A 268 -2.75 -6.05 -4.35
N ASP A 269 -2.17 -5.96 -3.16
CA ASP A 269 -1.96 -7.08 -2.23
C ASP A 269 -2.95 -6.97 -1.07
N LEU A 270 -3.68 -8.06 -0.77
CA LEU A 270 -4.73 -8.05 0.25
C LEU A 270 -4.19 -7.65 1.63
N ALA A 271 -3.04 -8.18 2.05
CA ALA A 271 -2.51 -7.92 3.38
C ALA A 271 -2.10 -6.45 3.54
N ALA A 272 -1.31 -5.94 2.60
CA ALA A 272 -0.84 -4.56 2.63
C ALA A 272 -1.98 -3.55 2.44
N ASN A 273 -2.92 -3.82 1.52
CA ASN A 273 -4.05 -2.93 1.26
C ASN A 273 -5.01 -2.90 2.47
N ASN A 274 -5.45 -4.06 2.97
CA ASN A 274 -6.31 -4.14 4.16
C ASN A 274 -5.63 -3.48 5.37
N GLY A 275 -4.36 -3.80 5.60
CA GLY A 275 -3.56 -3.22 6.68
C GLY A 275 -3.49 -1.70 6.62
N GLY A 276 -3.19 -1.13 5.44
CA GLY A 276 -3.13 0.31 5.23
C GLY A 276 -4.47 1.03 5.40
N TRP A 277 -5.56 0.42 4.94
CA TRP A 277 -6.91 0.95 5.13
C TRP A 277 -7.34 0.91 6.60
N GLN A 278 -7.13 -0.20 7.29
CA GLN A 278 -7.44 -0.32 8.71
C GLN A 278 -6.57 0.60 9.58
N TRP A 279 -5.31 0.81 9.17
CA TRP A 279 -4.44 1.80 9.81
C TRP A 279 -5.02 3.21 9.68
N SER A 280 -5.43 3.61 8.47
CA SER A 280 -5.98 4.95 8.19
C SER A 280 -7.36 5.17 8.83
N ALA A 281 -8.19 4.14 8.88
CA ALA A 281 -9.54 4.18 9.44
C ALA A 281 -9.57 4.05 10.98
N SER A 282 -8.43 3.81 11.64
CA SER A 282 -8.31 3.57 13.10
C SER A 282 -8.93 2.26 13.60
N THR A 283 -9.19 1.31 12.70
CA THR A 283 -9.89 0.04 12.97
C THR A 283 -8.94 -1.14 13.18
N GLY A 284 -7.65 -0.98 12.83
CA GLY A 284 -6.61 -2.01 12.95
C GLY A 284 -5.90 -2.06 14.31
N ALA A 285 -5.05 -3.08 14.51
CA ALA A 285 -4.32 -3.28 15.78
C ALA A 285 -3.29 -2.20 16.13
N ASP A 286 -2.44 -1.78 15.17
CA ASP A 286 -1.48 -0.67 15.33
C ASP A 286 -1.97 0.58 14.58
N ALA A 287 -3.28 0.72 14.48
CA ALA A 287 -3.89 1.78 13.69
C ALA A 287 -3.69 3.15 14.34
N VAL A 288 -3.62 4.18 13.50
CA VAL A 288 -3.51 5.55 13.97
C VAL A 288 -4.68 5.90 14.91
N PRO A 289 -4.44 6.59 16.04
CA PRO A 289 -5.54 6.97 16.93
C PRO A 289 -6.60 7.80 16.19
N TYR A 290 -7.89 7.55 16.45
CA TYR A 290 -8.98 8.17 15.69
C TYR A 290 -8.98 9.70 15.75
N PHE A 291 -8.43 10.28 16.82
CA PHE A 291 -8.33 11.74 16.97
C PHE A 291 -7.24 12.38 16.11
N ARG A 292 -6.34 11.58 15.52
CA ARG A 292 -5.33 12.03 14.57
C ARG A 292 -5.89 11.96 13.15
N VAL A 293 -6.61 13.01 12.78
CA VAL A 293 -7.09 13.24 11.42
C VAL A 293 -6.08 14.11 10.68
N PHE A 294 -5.57 13.65 9.54
CA PHE A 294 -4.72 14.50 8.69
C PHE A 294 -5.53 15.67 8.14
N ASN A 295 -4.95 16.85 8.18
CA ASN A 295 -5.44 17.97 7.37
C ASN A 295 -4.81 17.85 5.98
N PRO A 296 -5.59 17.56 4.91
CA PRO A 296 -5.06 17.41 3.56
C PRO A 296 -4.25 18.63 3.09
N LEU A 297 -4.68 19.85 3.45
CA LEU A 297 -3.98 21.09 3.09
C LEU A 297 -2.57 21.13 3.71
N SER A 298 -2.46 20.80 4.99
CA SER A 298 -1.16 20.76 5.68
C SER A 298 -0.26 19.65 5.15
N GLN A 299 -0.82 18.50 4.76
CA GLN A 299 -0.05 17.43 4.11
C GLN A 299 0.45 17.89 2.74
N SER A 300 -0.41 18.52 1.94
CA SER A 300 -0.07 19.04 0.62
C SER A 300 1.07 20.05 0.69
N ARG A 301 0.96 21.08 1.53
CA ARG A 301 2.01 22.11 1.70
C ARG A 301 3.34 21.54 2.23
N ARG A 302 3.29 20.48 3.04
CA ARG A 302 4.48 19.87 3.64
C ARG A 302 5.25 19.01 2.64
N PHE A 303 4.54 18.22 1.84
CA PHE A 303 5.12 17.20 0.97
C PHE A 303 5.15 17.58 -0.50
N ASP A 304 4.54 18.71 -0.87
CA ASP A 304 4.66 19.31 -2.19
C ASP A 304 4.72 20.84 -2.09
N PRO A 305 5.71 21.42 -1.38
CA PRO A 305 5.69 22.83 -0.97
C PRO A 305 5.65 23.84 -2.13
N ARG A 306 6.07 23.42 -3.33
CA ARG A 306 6.02 24.21 -4.55
C ARG A 306 4.91 23.75 -5.49
N GLY A 307 3.99 22.89 -5.07
CA GLY A 307 2.91 22.35 -5.89
C GLY A 307 3.37 21.60 -7.15
N VAL A 308 4.58 21.04 -7.21
CA VAL A 308 5.10 20.39 -8.43
C VAL A 308 4.24 19.20 -8.80
N PHE A 309 3.91 18.37 -7.81
CA PHE A 309 3.02 17.22 -8.00
C PHE A 309 1.60 17.72 -8.38
N LEU A 310 1.10 18.75 -7.71
CA LEU A 310 -0.23 19.28 -8.04
C LEU A 310 -0.32 19.80 -9.49
N ARG A 311 0.70 20.48 -10.02
CA ARG A 311 0.68 20.99 -11.41
C ARG A 311 0.70 19.89 -12.45
N GLU A 312 1.40 18.79 -12.15
CA GLU A 312 1.43 17.62 -13.04
C GLU A 312 0.06 16.96 -13.15
N TRP A 313 -0.64 16.81 -12.01
CA TRP A 313 -1.87 16.03 -11.94
C TRP A 313 -3.16 16.85 -12.04
N LEU A 314 -3.07 18.17 -11.82
CA LEU A 314 -4.14 19.16 -11.96
C LEU A 314 -3.67 20.29 -12.88
N PRO A 315 -3.49 20.02 -14.19
CA PRO A 315 -3.01 21.02 -15.14
C PRO A 315 -3.92 22.27 -15.19
N GLU A 316 -5.21 22.14 -14.86
CA GLU A 316 -6.13 23.27 -14.74
C GLU A 316 -5.76 24.27 -13.64
N LEU A 317 -4.97 23.86 -12.64
CA LEU A 317 -4.47 24.71 -11.55
C LEU A 317 -3.01 25.12 -11.75
N ALA A 318 -2.39 24.79 -12.89
CA ALA A 318 -0.94 24.88 -13.05
C ALA A 318 -0.38 26.30 -12.94
N ASP A 319 -1.18 27.30 -13.33
CA ASP A 319 -0.78 28.71 -13.36
C ASP A 319 -0.91 29.41 -11.99
N LEU A 320 -1.46 28.73 -10.98
CA LEU A 320 -1.54 29.28 -9.63
C LEU A 320 -0.15 29.34 -8.98
N ASP A 321 0.03 30.29 -8.06
CA ASP A 321 1.25 30.37 -7.27
C ASP A 321 1.38 29.19 -6.29
N ASP A 322 2.59 29.02 -5.75
CA ASP A 322 2.93 27.91 -4.85
C ASP A 322 2.06 27.83 -3.59
N LYS A 323 1.40 28.93 -3.18
CA LYS A 323 0.53 28.95 -2.01
C LYS A 323 -0.92 28.64 -2.40
N ALA A 324 -1.40 29.27 -3.45
CA ALA A 324 -2.77 29.21 -3.93
C ALA A 324 -3.12 27.83 -4.50
N ILE A 325 -2.19 27.15 -5.16
CA ILE A 325 -2.43 25.82 -5.76
C ILE A 325 -2.92 24.77 -4.74
N HIS A 326 -2.54 24.91 -3.47
CA HIS A 326 -2.95 24.00 -2.41
C HIS A 326 -4.38 24.24 -1.91
N ASP A 327 -4.87 25.47 -2.03
CA ASP A 327 -6.18 25.89 -1.52
C ASP A 327 -6.72 27.08 -2.33
N PRO A 328 -7.11 26.86 -3.60
CA PRO A 328 -7.52 27.95 -4.46
C PRO A 328 -8.80 28.60 -3.94
N SER A 329 -8.89 29.92 -4.06
CA SER A 329 -10.09 30.69 -3.74
C SER A 329 -11.26 30.34 -4.67
N PRO A 330 -12.51 30.65 -4.30
CA PRO A 330 -13.66 30.42 -5.17
C PRO A 330 -13.52 31.06 -6.57
N MET A 331 -12.86 32.21 -6.66
CA MET A 331 -12.63 32.92 -7.92
C MET A 331 -11.58 32.20 -8.78
N GLU A 332 -10.45 31.77 -8.19
CA GLU A 332 -9.42 31.00 -8.89
C GLU A 332 -9.97 29.65 -9.38
N ARG A 333 -10.78 28.98 -8.55
CA ARG A 333 -11.49 27.75 -8.92
C ARG A 333 -12.42 27.95 -10.12
N ALA A 334 -13.23 29.00 -10.09
CA ALA A 334 -14.15 29.31 -11.19
C ALA A 334 -13.38 29.63 -12.49
N ALA A 335 -12.28 30.37 -12.41
CA ALA A 335 -11.44 30.68 -13.57
C ALA A 335 -10.77 29.43 -14.17
N ALA A 336 -10.35 28.48 -13.32
CA ALA A 336 -9.74 27.22 -13.73
C ALA A 336 -10.75 26.12 -14.13
N GLY A 337 -12.05 26.31 -13.87
CA GLY A 337 -13.05 25.25 -14.01
C GLY A 337 -12.89 24.11 -12.98
N TYR A 338 -12.24 24.38 -11.84
CA TYR A 338 -11.97 23.41 -10.80
C TYR A 338 -13.10 23.40 -9.73
N PRO A 339 -13.54 22.23 -9.22
CA PRO A 339 -14.70 22.17 -8.33
C PRO A 339 -14.48 22.86 -6.98
N MET A 340 -15.60 23.28 -6.38
CA MET A 340 -15.64 23.68 -4.98
C MET A 340 -15.39 22.47 -4.07
N PRO A 341 -14.78 22.65 -2.88
CA PRO A 341 -14.63 21.57 -1.91
C PRO A 341 -15.98 20.95 -1.55
N ILE A 342 -16.09 19.62 -1.64
CA ILE A 342 -17.31 18.89 -1.28
C ILE A 342 -17.58 18.85 0.24
N VAL A 343 -16.59 19.24 1.04
CA VAL A 343 -16.66 19.22 2.50
C VAL A 343 -15.81 20.31 3.14
N ASP A 344 -16.29 20.87 4.24
CA ASP A 344 -15.48 21.69 5.14
C ASP A 344 -14.57 20.80 6.01
N LEU A 345 -13.26 21.04 5.96
CA LEU A 345 -12.27 20.18 6.64
C LEU A 345 -12.35 20.28 8.18
N ALA A 346 -12.76 21.41 8.73
CA ALA A 346 -12.86 21.60 10.18
C ALA A 346 -14.10 20.90 10.73
N GLN A 347 -15.27 21.13 10.12
CA GLN A 347 -16.53 20.51 10.49
C GLN A 347 -16.48 18.99 10.29
N SER A 348 -15.92 18.52 9.17
CA SER A 348 -15.77 17.08 8.93
C SER A 348 -14.86 16.38 9.94
N ARG A 349 -13.78 17.05 10.35
CA ARG A 349 -12.93 16.54 11.43
C ARG A 349 -13.73 16.39 12.73
N LEU A 350 -14.52 17.38 13.12
CA LEU A 350 -15.36 17.31 14.33
C LEU A 350 -16.36 16.15 14.25
N ARG A 351 -17.03 15.99 13.11
CA ARG A 351 -17.94 14.86 12.85
C ARG A 351 -17.24 13.52 13.03
N ALA A 352 -16.02 13.36 12.53
CA ALA A 352 -15.25 12.13 12.71
C ALA A 352 -14.90 11.88 14.19
N LEU A 353 -14.51 12.92 14.93
CA LEU A 353 -14.21 12.79 16.37
C LEU A 353 -15.43 12.35 17.17
N GLU A 354 -16.60 12.92 16.87
CA GLU A 354 -17.86 12.56 17.51
C GLU A 354 -18.26 11.11 17.18
N ALA A 355 -18.21 10.72 15.91
CA ALA A 355 -18.57 9.37 15.47
C ALA A 355 -17.71 8.27 16.14
N PHE A 356 -16.40 8.50 16.28
CA PHE A 356 -15.50 7.55 16.94
C PHE A 356 -15.54 7.66 18.47
N GLY A 357 -15.74 8.86 19.02
CA GLY A 357 -15.80 9.09 20.46
C GLY A 357 -17.04 8.51 21.13
N ASN A 358 -18.14 8.37 20.37
CA ASN A 358 -19.41 7.82 20.85
C ASN A 358 -19.54 6.30 20.66
N LEU A 359 -18.46 5.62 20.25
CA LEU A 359 -18.47 4.16 20.13
C LEU A 359 -18.66 3.50 21.51
N PRO A 360 -19.40 2.38 21.57
CA PRO A 360 -19.56 1.64 22.82
C PRO A 360 -18.18 1.19 23.33
N ALA A 361 -17.98 1.28 24.64
CA ALA A 361 -16.82 0.67 25.27
C ALA A 361 -16.86 -0.85 25.02
N VAL A 362 -15.70 -1.44 24.72
CA VAL A 362 -15.58 -2.89 24.65
C VAL A 362 -15.85 -3.44 26.05
N GLY A 363 -16.96 -4.18 26.19
CA GLY A 363 -17.37 -4.84 27.43
C GLY A 363 -16.48 -6.01 27.81
#